data_AF-A0A965U8M5-F1
#
_entry.id   AF-A0A965U8M5-F1
#
_cell.length_a   1.000
_cell.length_b   1.000
_cell.length_c   1.000
_cell.angle_alpha   90.00
_cell.angle_beta   90.00
_cell.angle_gamma   90.00
#
_symmetry.space_group_name_H-M   'P 1'
#
loop_
_entity.id
_entity.type
_entity.pdbx_description
1 polymer ?
#
loop_
_entity_poly.entity_id
_entity_poly.type
_entity_poly.pdbx_seq_one_letter_code
_entity_poly.pdbx_strand_id
1 'polypeptide(L)' 'MAVHVTRCPHCQTSFRVRDEHLSAARGMVRCGSCLQVFKAAEHFIDGT' A
#
# COMPACT_ATOMS: atom_id res chain seq x y z
N MET A 1 13.65 9.22 0.58
CA MET A 1 12.56 8.33 1.05
C MET A 1 11.32 8.61 0.22
N ALA A 2 11.03 7.78 -0.79
CA ALA A 2 9.80 7.87 -1.54
C ALA A 2 8.64 7.30 -0.71
N VAL A 3 7.53 8.04 -0.64
CA VAL A 3 6.29 7.58 -0.01
C VAL A 3 5.24 7.43 -1.09
N HIS A 4 4.59 6.28 -1.13
CA HIS A 4 3.50 6.00 -2.06
C HIS A 4 2.18 5.96 -1.28
N VAL A 5 1.11 6.45 -1.89
CA VAL A 5 -0.24 6.26 -1.35
C VAL A 5 -0.84 5.05 -2.05
N THR A 6 -1.31 4.08 -1.28
CA THR A 6 -1.99 2.89 -1.80
C THR A 6 -3.40 2.83 -1.24
N ARG A 7 -4.34 2.30 -2.02
CA ARG A 7 -5.73 2.11 -1.60
C ARG A 7 -6.04 0.63 -1.50
N CYS A 8 -6.52 0.19 -0.34
CA CYS A 8 -6.92 -1.20 -0.17
C CYS A 8 -8.12 -1.55 -1.07
N PRO A 9 -8.06 -2.61 -1.89
CA PRO A 9 -9.19 -2.99 -2.75
C PRO A 9 -10.40 -3.53 -1.98
N HIS A 10 -10.22 -3.99 -0.74
CA HIS A 10 -11.31 -4.59 0.06
C HIS A 10 -12.12 -3.58 0.84
N CYS A 11 -11.46 -2.64 1.53
CA CYS A 11 -12.13 -1.67 2.40
C CYS A 11 -11.98 -0.23 1.90
N GLN A 12 -11.34 -0.02 0.76
CA GLN A 12 -11.12 1.29 0.14
C GLN A 12 -10.35 2.30 1.02
N THR A 13 -9.73 1.84 2.12
CA THR A 13 -8.85 2.66 2.95
C THR A 13 -7.58 3.02 2.18
N SER A 14 -7.32 4.31 2.08
CA SER A 14 -6.08 4.87 1.56
C SER A 14 -5.07 5.04 2.69
N PHE A 15 -3.83 4.61 2.48
CA PHE A 15 -2.75 4.78 3.44
C PHE A 15 -1.41 4.98 2.76
N ARG A 16 -0.49 5.61 3.49
CA ARG A 16 0.86 5.89 3.01
C ARG A 16 1.78 4.72 3.33
N VAL A 17 2.54 4.29 2.33
CA VAL A 17 3.54 3.23 2.45
C VAL A 17 4.90 3.81 2.06
N ARG A 18 5.94 3.41 2.77
CA ARG A 18 7.31 3.82 2.44
C ARG A 18 7.92 2.78 1.53
N ASP A 19 8.70 3.22 0.54
CA ASP A 19 9.40 2.33 -0.38
C ASP A 19 10.27 1.29 0.35
N GLU A 20 10.92 1.69 1.45
CA GLU A 20 11.72 0.80 2.31
C GLU A 20 10.91 -0.39 2.85
N HIS A 21 9.65 -0.18 3.23
CA HIS A 21 8.77 -1.25 3.69
C HIS A 21 8.29 -2.15 2.55
N LEU A 22 8.03 -1.60 1.35
CA LEU A 22 7.72 -2.43 0.20
C LEU A 22 8.92 -3.30 -0.19
N SER A 23 10.12 -2.70 -0.27
CA SER A 23 11.33 -3.42 -0.63
C SER A 23 11.60 -4.57 0.33
N ALA A 24 11.42 -4.37 1.64
CA ALA A 24 11.53 -5.43 2.64
C ALA A 24 10.45 -6.53 2.49
N ALA A 25 9.24 -6.16 2.08
CA ALA A 25 8.09 -7.06 1.97
C ALA A 25 7.82 -7.55 0.52
N ARG A 26 8.77 -7.40 -0.41
CA ARG A 26 8.61 -7.73 -1.84
C ARG A 26 7.37 -7.09 -2.49
N GLY A 27 7.01 -5.88 -2.05
CA GLY A 27 5.88 -5.11 -2.53
C GLY A 27 4.51 -5.49 -1.95
N MET A 28 4.46 -6.43 -1.01
CA MET A 28 3.24 -6.81 -0.29
C MET A 28 3.00 -5.90 0.91
N VAL A 29 1.76 -5.48 1.11
CA VAL A 29 1.34 -4.66 2.26
C VAL A 29 0.09 -5.25 2.90
N ARG A 30 -0.03 -5.05 4.21
CA ARG A 30 -1.23 -5.42 4.97
C ARG A 30 -2.03 -4.17 5.28
N CYS A 31 -3.31 -4.16 4.96
CA CYS A 31 -4.19 -3.06 5.32
C CYS A 31 -4.37 -2.98 6.84
N GLY A 32 -4.19 -1.80 7.44
CA GLY A 32 -4.43 -1.60 8.88
C GLY A 32 -5.90 -1.72 9.30
N SER A 33 -6.85 -1.44 8.39
CA SER A 33 -8.29 -1.46 8.69
C SER A 33 -8.92 -2.85 8.59
N CYS A 34 -8.67 -3.57 7.49
CA CYS A 34 -9.30 -4.87 7.23
C CYS A 34 -8.32 -6.05 7.32
N LEU A 35 -7.04 -5.78 7.59
CA LEU A 35 -5.98 -6.78 7.76
C LEU A 35 -5.72 -7.66 6.53
N GLN A 36 -6.29 -7.33 5.37
CA GLN A 36 -6.04 -8.01 4.11
C GLN A 36 -4.65 -7.66 3.56
N VAL A 37 -3.97 -8.67 3.02
CA VAL A 37 -2.67 -8.54 2.38
C VAL A 37 -2.86 -8.43 0.88
N PHE A 38 -2.26 -7.43 0.27
CA PHE A 38 -2.34 -7.18 -1.18
C PHE A 38 -1.04 -6.56 -1.67
N LYS A 39 -0.82 -6.54 -2.99
CA LYS A 39 0.34 -5.88 -3.59
C LYS A 39 0.08 -4.38 -3.71
N ALA A 40 0.88 -3.58 -3.01
CA ALA A 40 0.71 -2.12 -2.99
C ALA A 40 0.88 -1.50 -4.38
N ALA A 41 1.82 -2.03 -5.18
CA ALA A 41 2.16 -1.52 -6.51
C ALA A 41 0.99 -1.56 -7.51
N GLU A 42 0.07 -2.51 -7.36
CA GLU A 42 -1.10 -2.64 -8.25
C GLU A 42 -2.23 -1.68 -7.87
N HIS A 43 -2.16 -1.08 -6.68
CA HIS A 43 -3.21 -0.23 -6.12
C HIS A 43 -2.66 1.12 -5.63
N PHE A 44 -1.54 1.57 -6.17
CA PHE A 44 -1.08 2.93 -5.93
C PHE A 44 -2.06 3.92 -6.52
N ILE A 45 -2.47 4.86 -5.68
CA ILE A 45 -3.22 6.02 -6.09
C ILE A 45 -2.20 7.16 -6.17
N ASP A 46 -1.62 7.32 -7.36
CA ASP A 46 -0.84 8.50 -7.69
C ASP A 46 -1.79 9.70 -7.65
N GLY A 47 -1.54 10.62 -6.73
CA GLY A 47 -2.28 11.87 -6.63
C GLY A 47 -1.77 12.84 -7.70
N THR A 48 -2.18 12.61 -8.94
CA THR A 48 -2.23 13.63 -9.99
C THR A 48 -3.63 14.23 -10.03
#